data_AF-A0A2A3DSH0-F1
#
_entry.id   AF-A0A2A3DSH0-F1
#
_cell.length_a   1.000
_cell.length_b   1.000
_cell.length_c   1.000
_cell.angle_alpha   90.00
_cell.angle_beta   90.00
_cell.angle_gamma   90.00
#
_symmetry.space_group_name_H-M   'P 1'
#
loop_
_entity.id
_entity.type
_entity.pdbx_description
1 polymer ?
#
loop_
_entity_poly.entity_id
_entity_poly.type
_entity_poly.pdbx_seq_one_letter_code
_entity_poly.pdbx_strand_id
1 'polypeptide(L)' 'MVKITTELEKLLAMPGPVSIVAGIAVLRAIGVDEPDGDLQATIGTFAAERGRAIRFDRGADHGEPNSPKSRAKDTPQAL' A
#
# COMPACT_ATOMS: atom_id res chain seq x y z
N MET A 1 -1.82 -10.64 -19.98
CA MET A 1 -1.49 -9.39 -19.27
C MET A 1 -2.80 -8.85 -18.70
N VAL A 2 -3.15 -9.25 -17.48
CA VAL A 2 -4.36 -8.75 -16.81
C VAL A 2 -4.12 -7.27 -16.52
N LYS A 3 -5.01 -6.40 -16.97
CA LYS A 3 -4.86 -4.95 -16.77
C LYS A 3 -5.29 -4.64 -15.34
N ILE A 4 -4.37 -4.06 -14.55
CA ILE A 4 -4.61 -3.57 -13.17
C ILE A 4 -5.96 -2.84 -13.06
N THR A 5 -6.28 -1.99 -14.04
CA THR A 5 -7.54 -1.26 -14.14
C THR A 5 -8.77 -2.17 -14.07
N THR A 6 -8.79 -3.29 -14.80
CA THR A 6 -9.94 -4.20 -14.87
C THR A 6 -10.23 -4.86 -13.52
N GLU A 7 -9.19 -5.16 -12.73
CA GLU A 7 -9.39 -5.75 -11.41
C GLU A 7 -9.82 -4.71 -10.38
N LEU A 8 -9.28 -3.49 -10.45
CA LEU A 8 -9.75 -2.38 -9.61
C LEU A 8 -11.20 -1.99 -9.93
N GLU A 9 -11.64 -2.12 -11.18
CA GLU A 9 -13.05 -1.92 -11.56
C GLU A 9 -14.00 -2.91 -10.89
N LYS A 10 -13.60 -4.18 -10.75
CA LYS A 10 -14.39 -5.17 -9.99
C LYS A 10 -14.51 -4.76 -8.52
N LEU A 11 -13.47 -4.13 -7.98
CA LEU A 11 -13.48 -3.62 -6.61
C LEU A 11 -14.47 -2.47 -6.42
N LEU A 12 -14.65 -1.64 -7.46
CA LEU A 12 -15.66 -0.57 -7.47
C LEU A 12 -17.09 -1.05 -7.68
N ALA A 13 -17.27 -2.25 -8.24
CA ALA A 13 -18.59 -2.86 -8.38
C ALA A 13 -19.19 -3.25 -7.02
N MET A 14 -18.35 -3.36 -5.98
CA MET A 14 -18.83 -3.54 -4.61
C MET A 14 -19.47 -2.25 -4.08
N PRO A 15 -20.60 -2.34 -3.35
CA PRO A 15 -21.22 -1.18 -2.75
C PRO A 15 -20.37 -0.64 -1.58
N GLY A 16 -20.31 0.68 -1.46
CA GLY A 16 -19.62 1.37 -0.36
C GLY A 16 -18.23 1.91 -0.71
N PRO A 17 -17.45 2.31 0.31
CA PRO A 17 -16.12 2.86 0.12
C PRO A 17 -15.09 1.78 -0.26
N VAL A 18 -14.11 2.17 -1.06
CA VAL A 18 -13.00 1.34 -1.53
C VAL A 18 -12.05 1.04 -0.37
N SER A 19 -11.89 -0.23 0.00
CA SER A 19 -10.89 -0.64 1.00
C SER A 19 -9.50 -0.72 0.38
N ILE A 20 -8.53 -0.04 0.98
CA ILE A 20 -7.12 -0.12 0.57
C ILE A 20 -6.59 -1.55 0.70
N VAL A 21 -6.91 -2.24 1.80
CA VAL A 21 -6.46 -3.62 2.04
C VAL A 21 -7.03 -4.58 0.98
N ALA A 22 -8.31 -4.42 0.63
CA ALA A 22 -8.91 -5.22 -0.45
C ALA A 22 -8.24 -4.94 -1.80
N GLY A 23 -7.93 -3.67 -2.09
CA GLY A 23 -7.23 -3.29 -3.32
C GLY A 23 -5.84 -3.90 -3.41
N ILE A 24 -5.06 -3.83 -2.33
CA ILE A 24 -3.72 -4.44 -2.27
C ILE A 24 -3.83 -5.95 -2.49
N ALA A 25 -4.77 -6.63 -1.83
CA ALA A 25 -4.97 -8.07 -2.01
C ALA A 25 -5.29 -8.44 -3.47
N VAL A 26 -6.10 -7.64 -4.16
CA VAL A 26 -6.41 -7.84 -5.58
C VAL A 26 -5.18 -7.64 -6.47
N LEU A 27 -4.38 -6.60 -6.22
CA LEU A 27 -3.16 -6.34 -6.99
C LEU A 27 -2.10 -7.43 -6.77
N ARG A 28 -1.96 -7.92 -5.53
CA ARG A 28 -1.10 -9.06 -5.21
C ARG A 28 -1.57 -10.35 -5.89
N ALA A 29 -2.88 -10.59 -5.95
CA ALA A 29 -3.44 -11.79 -6.59
C ALA A 29 -3.17 -11.86 -8.10
N ILE A 30 -2.94 -10.72 -8.76
CA ILE A 30 -2.55 -10.66 -10.18
C ILE A 30 -1.03 -10.54 -10.38
N GLY A 31 -0.24 -10.65 -9.31
CA GLY A 31 1.21 -10.69 -9.35
C GLY A 31 1.90 -9.33 -9.34
N VAL A 32 1.24 -8.27 -8.87
CA VAL A 32 1.92 -6.98 -8.64
C VAL A 32 2.73 -7.08 -7.34
N ASP A 33 4.05 -6.91 -7.45
CA ASP A 33 4.97 -7.04 -6.30
C ASP A 33 5.38 -5.71 -5.66
N GLU A 34 4.76 -4.59 -6.06
CA GLU A 34 5.13 -3.25 -5.59
C GLU A 34 4.94 -3.07 -4.08
N PRO A 35 5.68 -2.15 -3.44
CA PRO A 35 5.48 -1.80 -2.04
C PRO A 35 4.04 -1.38 -1.73
N ASP A 36 3.55 -1.70 -0.53
CA ASP A 36 2.16 -1.41 -0.14
C ASP A 36 1.83 0.09 -0.21
N GLY A 37 2.80 0.98 0.03
CA GLY A 37 2.64 2.43 -0.14
C GLY A 37 2.36 2.84 -1.59
N ASP A 38 3.03 2.21 -2.55
CA ASP A 38 2.85 2.48 -3.98
C ASP A 38 1.51 1.91 -4.48
N LEU A 39 1.14 0.72 -3.99
CA LEU A 39 -0.16 0.11 -4.25
C LEU A 39 -1.29 0.97 -3.68
N GLN A 40 -1.14 1.47 -2.46
CA GLN A 40 -2.10 2.37 -1.82
C GLN A 40 -2.27 3.67 -2.62
N ALA A 41 -1.18 4.28 -3.10
CA ALA A 41 -1.24 5.47 -3.94
C ALA A 41 -1.98 5.21 -5.27
N THR A 42 -1.73 4.05 -5.88
CA THR A 42 -2.40 3.60 -7.12
C THR A 42 -3.90 3.41 -6.91
N ILE A 43 -4.29 2.68 -5.86
CA ILE A 43 -5.71 2.44 -5.51
C ILE A 43 -6.40 3.77 -5.17
N GLY A 44 -5.73 4.64 -4.43
CA GLY A 44 -6.26 5.94 -4.04
C GLY A 44 -6.51 6.86 -5.24
N THR A 45 -5.55 6.94 -6.17
CA THR A 45 -5.70 7.67 -7.43
C THR A 45 -6.87 7.13 -8.24
N PHE A 46 -6.94 5.81 -8.41
CA PHE A 46 -8.01 5.18 -9.17
C PHE A 46 -9.40 5.42 -8.55
N ALA A 47 -9.53 5.34 -7.22
CA ALA A 47 -10.79 5.62 -6.54
C ALA A 47 -11.20 7.10 -6.69
N ALA A 48 -10.24 8.03 -6.61
CA ALA A 48 -10.48 9.46 -6.80
C ALA A 48 -10.95 9.77 -8.23
N GLU A 49 -10.31 9.21 -9.25
CA GLU A 49 -10.72 9.35 -10.67
C GLU A 49 -12.14 8.87 -10.93
N ARG A 50 -12.59 7.87 -10.16
CA ARG A 50 -13.94 7.29 -10.27
C ARG A 50 -14.95 7.93 -9.33
N GLY A 51 -14.56 8.97 -8.58
CA GLY A 51 -15.43 9.67 -7.63
C GLY A 51 -15.89 8.79 -6.46
N ARG A 52 -15.06 7.82 -6.05
CA ARG A 52 -15.39 6.84 -5.01
C ARG A 52 -14.66 7.16 -3.72
N ALA A 53 -15.38 7.09 -2.61
CA ALA A 53 -14.81 7.27 -1.27
C ALA A 53 -13.86 6.12 -0.94
N ILE A 54 -12.77 6.43 -0.23
CA ILE A 54 -11.78 5.46 0.22
C ILE A 54 -11.96 5.21 1.71
N ARG A 55 -11.86 3.94 2.11
CA ARG A 55 -11.77 3.50 3.49
C ARG A 55 -10.33 3.12 3.80
N PHE A 56 -9.72 3.86 4.72
CA PHE A 56 -8.43 3.50 5.30
C PHE A 56 -8.67 2.45 6.39
N ASP A 57 -8.41 1.19 6.07
CA ASP A 57 -8.44 0.13 7.07
C ASP A 57 -7.19 0.22 7.95
N ARG A 58 -7.37 0.08 9.27
CA ARG A 58 -6.34 0.26 10.31
C ARG A 58 -5.08 -0.62 10.12
N GLY A 59 -5.12 -1.63 9.24
CA GLY A 59 -3.99 -2.50 8.92
C GLY A 59 -3.04 -2.00 7.82
N ALA A 60 -3.34 -0.88 7.14
CA ALA A 60 -2.44 -0.29 6.15
C ALA A 60 -1.28 0.52 6.77
N ASP A 61 -1.30 0.70 8.10
CA ASP A 61 -0.24 1.33 8.90
C ASP A 61 0.87 0.32 9.25
N HIS A 62 1.29 -0.51 8.29
CA HIS A 62 2.54 -1.27 8.44
C HIS A 62 3.64 -0.57 7.63
N GLY A 63 3.81 0.72 7.92
CA GLY A 63 5.11 1.34 7.76
C GLY A 63 6.03 0.72 8.80
N GLU A 64 6.75 -0.33 8.41
CA GLU A 64 7.91 -0.77 9.16
C GLU A 64 8.80 0.47 9.37
N PRO A 65 9.09 0.91 10.61
CA PRO A 65 10.06 1.96 10.85
C PRO A 65 11.45 1.36 10.61
N ASN A 66 11.79 1.10 9.34
CA ASN A 66 13.09 0.58 8.96
C ASN A 66 14.09 1.74 9.00
N SER A 67 14.51 2.10 10.21
CA SER A 67 15.67 2.93 10.49
C SER A 67 16.73 2.13 11.25
N PRO A 68 17.58 1.34 10.57
CA PRO A 68 18.82 0.88 11.16
C PRO A 68 19.97 1.75 10.63
N LYS A 69 20.14 2.95 11.19
CA LYS A 69 21.44 3.67 11.11
C LYS A 69 21.85 4.28 12.44
N SER A 70 21.65 3.56 13.55
CA SER A 70 22.56 3.73 14.69
C SER A 70 23.88 3.04 14.35
N ARG A 71 24.76 3.84 13.75
CA ARG A 71 26.18 3.58 13.53
C ARG A 71 26.80 3.15 14.87
N ALA A 72 26.93 1.84 15.07
CA ALA A 72 27.91 1.30 15.99
C ALA A 72 29.32 1.68 15.50
N LYS A 73 30.28 1.73 16.44
CA LYS A 73 31.73 2.05 16.33
C LYS A 73 32.05 3.49 16.74
N ASP A 74 32.75 3.80 17.82
CA ASP A 74 33.67 3.04 18.68
C ASP A 74 33.81 3.82 20.00
N THR A 75 33.79 3.15 21.14
CA THR A 75 34.41 3.67 22.38
C THR A 75 35.68 2.85 22.56
N PRO A 76 36.84 3.49 22.70
CA PRO A 76 37.36 3.68 24.06
C PRO A 76 37.85 5.12 24.29
N GLN A 77 37.38 5.77 25.36
CA GLN A 77 38.08 6.93 25.91
C GLN A 77 39.44 6.43 26.43
N ALA A 78 40.51 6.96 25.85
CA ALA A 78 41.88 6.70 26.29
C ALA A 78 42.21 7.52 27.54
N LEU A 79 42.79 6.83 28.51
CA LEU A 79 43.61 7.22 29.67
C LEU A 79 43.37 8.57 30.36
#